data_AF-A0A935F8T1-F1
#
_entry.id   AF-A0A935F8T1-F1
#
_cell.length_a   1.000
_cell.length_b   1.000
_cell.length_c   1.000
_cell.angle_alpha   90.00
_cell.angle_beta   90.00
_cell.angle_gamma   90.00
#
_symmetry.space_group_name_H-M   'P 1'
#
loop_
_entity.id
_entity.type
_entity.pdbx_description
1 polymer ?
#
loop_
_entity_poly.entity_id
_entity_poly.type
_entity_poly.pdbx_seq_one_letter_code
_entity_poly.pdbx_strand_id
1 'polypeptide(L)'
;MLRIINSSSPDSLRSDALNEFAFYMFDYNVDSSIILAKEAERIALQSNNKRQEARALKNIGISFDIKGRQIQPCFISIRPY
;
A
#
# COMPACT_ATOMS: atom_id res chain seq x y z
N MET A 1 18.83 -4.01 -9.42
CA MET A 1 17.94 -4.94 -10.16
C MET A 1 17.50 -6.03 -9.18
N LEU A 2 16.37 -5.82 -8.48
CA LEU A 2 15.87 -6.72 -7.44
C LEU A 2 15.22 -7.97 -8.10
N ARG A 3 16.00 -9.05 -8.25
CA ARG A 3 15.47 -10.40 -8.50
C ARG A 3 14.93 -10.98 -7.19
N ILE A 4 13.75 -10.56 -6.75
CA ILE A 4 13.05 -11.18 -5.61
C ILE A 4 11.65 -11.60 -6.03
N ILE A 5 11.50 -12.47 -7.03
CA ILE A 5 10.28 -13.29 -7.15
C ILE A 5 10.66 -14.59 -7.86
N ASN A 6 11.21 -15.54 -7.11
CA ASN A 6 11.26 -16.93 -7.54
C ASN A 6 9.83 -17.49 -7.36
N SER A 7 9.19 -17.90 -8.46
CA SER A 7 7.75 -18.10 -8.61
C SER A 7 7.24 -19.46 -8.08
N SER A 8 7.49 -19.75 -6.79
CA SER A 8 7.07 -21.02 -6.18
C SER A 8 6.43 -20.88 -4.79
N SER A 9 6.24 -19.65 -4.29
CA SER A 9 5.52 -19.46 -3.02
C SER A 9 4.01 -19.39 -3.25
N PRO A 10 3.19 -19.93 -2.33
CA PRO A 10 1.74 -19.80 -2.40
C PRO A 10 1.31 -18.34 -2.54
N ASP A 11 0.36 -18.05 -3.42
CA ASP A 11 -0.13 -16.68 -3.68
C ASP A 11 -0.63 -15.98 -2.40
N SER A 12 -1.14 -16.76 -1.44
CA SER A 12 -1.53 -16.28 -0.12
C SER A 12 -0.35 -15.72 0.69
N LEU A 13 0.81 -16.39 0.69
CA LEU A 13 2.00 -15.92 1.39
C LEU A 13 2.55 -14.64 0.75
N ARG A 14 2.50 -14.57 -0.57
CA ARG A 14 2.95 -13.40 -1.33
C ARG A 14 2.08 -12.17 -1.03
N SER A 15 0.76 -12.34 -1.02
CA SER A 15 -0.18 -11.27 -0.67
C SER A 15 -0.03 -10.80 0.78
N ASP A 16 0.20 -11.71 1.73
CA ASP A 16 0.49 -11.34 3.12
C ASP A 16 1.79 -10.55 3.25
N ALA A 17 2.87 -11.01 2.62
CA ALA A 17 4.16 -10.31 2.64
C ALA A 17 4.06 -8.90 2.03
N LEU A 18 3.33 -8.76 0.91
CA LEU A 18 3.11 -7.45 0.28
C LEU A 18 2.25 -6.53 1.15
N ASN A 19 1.24 -7.06 1.84
CA ASN A 19 0.42 -6.29 2.78
C ASN A 19 1.23 -5.78 3.98
N GLU A 20 2.10 -6.62 4.55
CA GLU A 20 3.00 -6.19 5.62
C GLU A 20 3.99 -5.14 5.12
N PHE A 21 4.57 -5.36 3.94
CA PHE A 21 5.53 -4.41 3.39
C PHE A 21 4.88 -3.07 3.04
N ALA A 22 3.66 -3.07 2.49
CA ALA A 22 2.89 -1.86 2.24
C ALA A 22 2.61 -1.07 3.53
N PHE A 23 2.34 -1.77 4.64
CA PHE A 23 2.17 -1.17 5.96
C PHE A 23 3.47 -0.52 6.46
N TYR A 24 4.63 -1.15 6.31
CA TYR A 24 5.87 -0.48 6.71
C TYR A 24 6.24 0.71 5.81
N MET A 25 5.90 0.65 4.52
CA MET A 25 6.32 1.64 3.55
C MET A 25 5.53 2.96 3.58
N PHE A 26 4.36 3.04 4.23
CA PHE A 26 3.54 4.26 4.17
C PHE A 26 4.23 5.48 4.79
N ASP A 27 5.07 5.27 5.81
CA ASP A 27 5.81 6.33 6.50
C ASP A 27 7.08 6.77 5.74
N TYR A 28 7.66 5.87 4.94
CA TYR A 28 8.93 6.13 4.22
C TYR A 28 8.69 6.63 2.80
N ASN A 29 7.76 6.00 2.08
CA ASN A 29 7.44 6.35 0.71
C ASN A 29 6.00 5.93 0.41
N VAL A 30 5.10 6.90 0.53
CA VAL A 30 3.66 6.69 0.39
C VAL A 30 3.28 6.16 -1.01
N ASP A 31 3.99 6.57 -2.05
CA ASP A 31 3.75 6.11 -3.42
C ASP A 31 4.12 4.63 -3.59
N SER A 32 5.23 4.20 -3.00
CA SER A 32 5.65 2.80 -3.00
C SER A 32 4.67 1.94 -2.21
N SER A 33 4.18 2.44 -1.07
CA SER A 33 3.14 1.77 -0.29
C SER A 33 1.86 1.56 -1.10
N ILE A 34 1.41 2.56 -1.88
CA ILE A 34 0.23 2.44 -2.76
C ILE A 34 0.45 1.36 -3.83
N ILE A 35 1.62 1.34 -4.48
CA ILE A 35 1.93 0.36 -5.52
C ILE A 35 1.92 -1.06 -4.94
N LEU A 36 2.55 -1.26 -3.78
CA LEU A 36 2.62 -2.55 -3.10
C LEU A 36 1.24 -3.04 -2.63
N ALA A 37 0.42 -2.14 -2.08
CA ALA A 37 -0.91 -2.48 -1.62
C ALA A 37 -1.86 -2.85 -2.78
N LYS A 38 -1.74 -2.18 -3.94
CA LYS A 38 -2.48 -2.56 -5.16
C LYS A 38 -2.07 -3.92 -5.71
N GLU A 39 -0.79 -4.25 -5.64
CA GLU A 39 -0.34 -5.59 -6.05
C GLU A 39 -0.82 -6.67 -5.07
N ALA A 40 -0.85 -6.38 -3.77
CA ALA A 40 -1.46 -7.27 -2.77
C ALA A 40 -2.96 -7.49 -3.01
N GLU A 41 -3.70 -6.41 -3.31
CA GLU A 41 -5.12 -6.47 -3.68
C GLU A 41 -5.34 -7.37 -4.90
N ARG A 42 -4.55 -7.18 -5.96
CA ARG A 42 -4.64 -7.98 -7.19
C ARG A 42 -4.47 -9.47 -6.92
N ILE A 43 -3.51 -9.85 -6.07
CA ILE A 43 -3.25 -11.25 -5.71
C ILE A 43 -4.36 -11.79 -4.78
N ALA A 44 -4.85 -10.98 -3.84
CA ALA A 44 -5.97 -11.34 -2.97
C ALA A 44 -7.26 -11.60 -3.76
N LEU A 45 -7.54 -10.79 -4.79
CA LEU A 45 -8.67 -10.98 -5.70
C LEU A 45 -8.54 -12.27 -6.51
N GLN A 46 -7.34 -12.55 -7.04
CA GLN A 46 -7.07 -13.78 -7.79
C GLN A 46 -7.23 -15.05 -6.93
N SER A 47 -6.89 -14.96 -5.66
CA SER A 47 -7.01 -16.06 -4.70
C SER A 47 -8.36 -16.12 -3.97
N ASN A 48 -9.32 -15.24 -4.30
CA ASN A 48 -10.60 -15.09 -3.60
C ASN A 48 -10.46 -14.90 -2.07
N ASN A 49 -9.33 -14.33 -1.62
CA ASN A 49 -9.03 -14.17 -0.21
C ASN A 49 -9.54 -12.83 0.33
N LYS A 50 -10.79 -12.82 0.80
CA LYS A 50 -11.47 -11.62 1.34
C LYS A 50 -10.75 -10.98 2.52
N ARG A 51 -10.04 -11.77 3.34
CA ARG A 51 -9.26 -11.22 4.46
C ARG A 51 -8.09 -10.38 3.96
N GLN A 52 -7.37 -10.88 2.97
CA GLN A 52 -6.22 -10.17 2.40
C GLN A 52 -6.64 -8.97 1.55
N GLU A 53 -7.77 -9.06 0.86
CA GLU A 53 -8.38 -7.95 0.14
C GLU A 53 -8.69 -6.79 1.09
N ALA A 54 -9.35 -7.06 2.22
CA ALA A 54 -9.65 -6.03 3.23
C ALA A 54 -8.39 -5.37 3.81
N ARG A 55 -7.30 -6.14 3.98
CA ARG A 55 -6.01 -5.60 4.46
C ARG A 55 -5.35 -4.71 3.40
N ALA A 56 -5.38 -5.11 2.14
CA ALA A 56 -4.86 -4.32 1.04
C ALA A 56 -5.61 -2.99 0.90
N LEU A 57 -6.96 -3.04 0.95
CA LEU A 57 -7.81 -1.85 0.91
C LEU A 57 -7.54 -0.91 2.09
N LYS A 58 -7.36 -1.44 3.31
CA LYS A 58 -6.96 -0.65 4.48
C LYS A 58 -5.64 0.08 4.22
N ASN A 59 -4.63 -0.61 3.71
CA ASN A 59 -3.32 -0.02 3.44
C ASN A 59 -3.40 1.05 2.35
N ILE A 60 -4.17 0.82 1.28
CA ILE A 60 -4.44 1.82 0.24
C ILE A 60 -5.06 3.08 0.86
N GLY A 61 -6.07 2.91 1.73
CA GLY A 61 -6.75 4.02 2.41
C GLY A 61 -5.81 4.85 3.30
N ILE A 62 -4.98 4.19 4.12
CA ILE A 62 -3.99 4.86 4.97
C ILE A 62 -2.99 5.65 4.12
N SER A 63 -2.49 5.06 3.04
CA SER A 63 -1.51 5.71 2.18
C SER A 63 -2.12 6.91 1.44
N PHE A 64 -3.38 6.85 1.01
CA PHE A 64 -4.05 8.02 0.44
C PHE A 64 -4.33 9.13 1.47
N ASP A 65 -4.70 8.78 2.70
CA ASP A 65 -4.88 9.75 3.79
C ASP A 65 -3.56 10.49 4.11
N ILE A 66 -2.45 9.76 4.20
CA ILE A 66 -1.11 10.35 4.41
C ILE A 66 -0.69 11.21 3.22
N LYS A 67 -0.88 10.72 1.98
CA LYS A 67 -0.57 11.49 0.77
C LYS A 67 -1.39 12.78 0.70
N GLY A 68 -2.67 12.72 1.05
CA GLY A 68 -3.56 13.88 1.14
C GLY A 68 -3.13 14.87 2.24
N ARG A 69 -2.64 14.36 3.38
CA ARG A 69 -2.05 15.19 4.44
C ARG A 69 -0.74 15.86 4.03
N GLN A 70 0.10 15.22 3.22
CA GLN A 70 1.35 15.82 2.71
C GLN A 70 1.11 16.96 1.71
N ILE A 71 -0.04 17.01 1.03
CA ILE A 71 -0.41 18.10 0.12
C ILE A 71 -0.93 19.33 0.91
N GLN A 72 -1.46 19.12 2.11
CA GLN A 72 -2.06 20.17 2.93
C GLN A 72 -1.11 21.19 3.62
N PRO A 73 0.18 20.95 3.93
CA PRO A 73 0.94 21.92 4.72
C PRO A 73 1.32 23.18 3.93
N CYS A 74 1.43 23.11 2.60
CA CYS A 74 1.87 24.25 1.79
C CYS A 74 0.73 25.15 1.30
N PHE A 75 -0.53 24.71 1.32
CA PHE A 75 -1.65 25.51 0.78
C PHE A 75 -2.37 26.39 1.81
N ILE A 76 -2.15 26.15 3.11
CA ILE A 76 -2.83 26.89 4.19
C ILE A 76 -1.97 28.06 4.70
N SER A 77 -0.68 28.16 4.30
CA SER A 77 0.23 29.24 4.72
C SER A 77 0.01 30.59 4.01
N ILE A 78 -1.01 30.75 3.15
CA ILE A 78 -1.27 31.99 2.38
C ILE A 78 -2.65 32.62 2.65
N ARG A 79 -3.21 32.45 3.85
CA ARG A 79 -4.30 33.35 4.29
C ARG A 79 -3.74 34.40 5.26
N PRO A 80 -3.60 35.67 4.86
CA PRO A 80 -3.23 36.74 5.77
C PRO A 80 -4.43 37.02 6.70
N TYR A 81 -4.14 37.20 8.00
CA TYR A 81 -5.00 37.96 8.90
C TYR A 81 -4.84 39.46 8.62
#